data_AF-A0A1Q2YI41-F1
#
_entry.id   AF-A0A1Q2YI41-F1
#
_cell.length_a   1.000
_cell.length_b   1.000
_cell.length_c   1.000
_cell.angle_alpha   90.00
_cell.angle_beta   90.00
_cell.angle_gamma   90.00
#
_symmetry.space_group_name_H-M   'P 1'
#
loop_
_entity.id
_entity.type
_entity.pdbx_description
1 polymer ?
#
loop_
_entity_poly.entity_id
_entity_poly.type
_entity_poly.pdbx_seq_one_letter_code
_entity_poly.pdbx_strand_id
1 'polypeptide(L)'
;MDMAINSMLGVCILTNEYPTIRYYNSQISKELALAFQQKLDEYYREHPDIIPMNNKTIFLITDRMMDMFGPVCHYPFYRSQIFDLMDDVEIERDVDPSAKYQYSVQTGEGKVRKTLNFNSEDPVYLELKDLTMEQATEHIRQLYSNLRAEDAKFSGNNLQTADGLRHALVNKDIHAERKALITGHYMLCENMWQMLKKEHMGDILTFENLCAAGLGPVDRIKVPVTDGLLRLLRNDGINVYNKIRLLIAYAIYRHGILRSDLKKLLMFCMPEKTENAIRLFENLQSLGVCVLKADLNHPLHKKYTYFGIKDTDNQMQIYVPTYSNLISRLVYGKLPEFYNTMMQDTTGYIDEDDETLKSFPFVKAGPTPTEVDGMSTVRNQPKWKSTKNSNDASRQKLIIFCAGGLTPSELSTITSLENDLNRNIIIGTDEVYSVWDMLGDINLINDDEFEFPLKKKLEKKAVPEWLIEDSQDPAVRAAAQAKKAAATNANLSQSNGGMSQSAPLPSSSEPQSPTKHHHKISFGLHGRKKSGTDALSSVSATGADEASTGEKKKMKGMMKKFKKFNI
;
A
#
# COMPACT_ATOMS: atom_id res chain seq x y z
N MET A 1 -23.83 -2.68 -1.45
CA MET A 1 -24.10 -1.23 -1.58
C MET A 1 -24.36 -0.59 -0.21
N ASP A 2 -25.41 -0.99 0.51
CA ASP A 2 -25.77 -0.41 1.82
C ASP A 2 -24.65 -0.38 2.85
N MET A 3 -23.85 -1.46 2.96
CA MET A 3 -22.72 -1.49 3.87
C MET A 3 -21.69 -0.40 3.54
N ALA A 4 -21.33 -0.24 2.26
CA ALA A 4 -20.39 0.81 1.85
C ALA A 4 -20.94 2.20 2.21
N ILE A 5 -22.23 2.44 1.97
CA ILE A 5 -22.90 3.70 2.32
C ILE A 5 -22.88 3.94 3.84
N ASN A 6 -23.18 2.91 4.64
CA ASN A 6 -23.12 2.99 6.11
C ASN A 6 -21.70 3.29 6.60
N SER A 7 -20.69 2.65 6.01
CA SER A 7 -19.28 2.87 6.36
C SER A 7 -18.83 4.29 5.98
N MET A 8 -19.19 4.77 4.78
CA MET A 8 -18.91 6.13 4.34
C MET A 8 -19.55 7.16 5.28
N LEU A 9 -20.80 6.93 5.68
CA LEU A 9 -21.49 7.76 6.68
C LEU A 9 -20.76 7.73 8.04
N GLY A 10 -20.36 6.55 8.50
CA GLY A 10 -19.59 6.39 9.74
C GLY A 10 -18.30 7.22 9.74
N VAL A 11 -17.58 7.27 8.61
CA VAL A 11 -16.38 8.11 8.46
C VAL A 11 -16.72 9.60 8.59
N CYS A 12 -17.79 10.07 7.95
CA CYS A 12 -18.25 11.47 8.07
C CYS A 12 -18.65 11.83 9.50
N ILE A 13 -19.31 10.92 10.22
CA ILE A 13 -19.70 11.10 11.61
C ILE A 13 -18.46 11.18 12.51
N LEU A 14 -17.54 10.22 12.39
CA LEU A 14 -16.31 10.17 13.20
C LEU A 14 -15.42 11.40 12.99
N THR A 15 -15.42 11.94 11.77
CA THR A 15 -14.65 13.13 11.42
C THR A 15 -15.40 14.44 11.67
N ASN A 16 -16.69 14.38 12.02
CA ASN A 16 -17.65 15.48 12.13
C ASN A 16 -17.65 16.42 10.91
N GLU A 17 -17.77 15.83 9.71
CA GLU A 17 -17.71 16.55 8.43
C GLU A 17 -19.01 16.37 7.64
N TYR A 18 -19.50 17.48 7.05
CA TYR A 18 -20.55 17.46 6.02
C TYR A 18 -19.92 17.81 4.66
N PRO A 19 -19.39 16.83 3.92
CA PRO A 19 -18.59 17.09 2.73
C PRO A 19 -19.45 17.43 1.50
N THR A 20 -18.84 18.16 0.56
CA THR A 20 -19.35 18.28 -0.81
C THR A 20 -19.05 16.99 -1.58
N ILE A 21 -20.10 16.29 -2.02
CA ILE A 21 -19.97 14.98 -2.67
C ILE A 21 -19.81 15.15 -4.19
N ARG A 22 -18.75 14.53 -4.73
CA ARG A 22 -18.47 14.39 -6.16
C ARG A 22 -18.35 12.91 -6.51
N TYR A 23 -18.63 12.55 -7.75
CA TYR A 23 -18.50 11.16 -8.20
C TYR A 23 -17.91 11.05 -9.60
N TYR A 24 -17.18 9.98 -9.88
CA TYR A 24 -16.83 9.59 -11.25
C TYR A 24 -18.11 9.22 -12.00
N ASN A 25 -18.32 9.78 -13.19
CA ASN A 25 -19.54 9.57 -13.95
C ASN A 25 -19.63 8.15 -14.56
N SER A 26 -19.94 7.18 -13.70
CA SER A 26 -20.29 5.81 -14.01
C SER A 26 -21.60 5.46 -13.30
N GLN A 27 -22.28 4.40 -13.75
CA GLN A 27 -23.53 3.96 -13.15
C GLN A 27 -23.37 3.65 -11.64
N ILE A 28 -22.35 2.88 -11.28
CA ILE A 28 -22.11 2.43 -9.90
C ILE A 28 -21.74 3.60 -9.00
N SER A 29 -20.82 4.45 -9.44
CA SER A 29 -20.37 5.62 -8.68
C SER A 29 -21.50 6.63 -8.47
N LYS A 30 -22.35 6.83 -9.49
CA LYS A 30 -23.54 7.70 -9.41
C LYS A 30 -24.57 7.18 -8.42
N GLU A 31 -24.94 5.90 -8.50
CA GLU A 31 -25.89 5.29 -7.57
C GLU A 31 -25.40 5.36 -6.12
N LEU A 32 -24.13 5.03 -5.87
CA LEU A 32 -23.51 5.15 -4.56
C LEU A 32 -23.54 6.58 -4.03
N ALA A 33 -23.20 7.56 -4.87
CA ALA A 33 -23.12 8.95 -4.45
C ALA A 33 -24.48 9.57 -4.14
N LEU A 34 -25.51 9.26 -4.93
CA LEU A 34 -26.89 9.71 -4.69
C LEU A 34 -27.44 9.12 -3.39
N ALA A 35 -27.31 7.80 -3.21
CA ALA A 35 -27.79 7.12 -2.01
C ALA A 35 -27.02 7.57 -0.75
N PHE A 36 -25.71 7.80 -0.87
CA PHE A 36 -24.89 8.35 0.21
C PHE A 36 -25.29 9.77 0.60
N GLN A 37 -25.49 10.66 -0.38
CA GLN A 37 -25.95 12.03 -0.12
C GLN A 37 -27.29 12.05 0.60
N GLN A 38 -28.25 11.24 0.14
CA GLN A 38 -29.56 11.15 0.78
C GLN A 38 -29.43 10.73 2.26
N LYS A 39 -28.64 9.69 2.53
CA LYS A 39 -28.45 9.17 3.88
C LYS A 39 -27.70 10.16 4.78
N LEU A 40 -26.72 10.88 4.24
CA LEU A 40 -26.01 11.94 4.95
C LEU A 40 -26.96 13.07 5.36
N ASP A 41 -27.85 13.48 4.45
CA ASP A 41 -28.85 14.51 4.73
C ASP A 41 -29.86 14.09 5.78
N GLU A 42 -30.32 12.84 5.72
CA GLU A 42 -31.23 12.25 6.71
C GLU A 42 -30.57 12.26 8.09
N TYR A 43 -29.30 11.84 8.20
CA TYR A 43 -28.57 11.82 9.47
C TYR A 43 -28.49 13.20 10.13
N TYR A 44 -28.07 14.23 9.40
CA TYR A 44 -27.96 15.60 9.94
C TYR A 44 -29.32 16.26 10.20
N ARG A 45 -30.39 15.81 9.51
CA ARG A 45 -31.76 16.24 9.80
C ARG A 45 -32.27 15.65 11.11
N GLU A 46 -31.92 14.40 11.40
CA GLU A 46 -32.28 13.69 12.64
C GLU A 46 -31.46 14.17 13.85
N HIS A 47 -30.24 14.68 13.62
CA HIS A 47 -29.32 15.12 14.67
C HIS A 47 -28.94 16.61 14.52
N PRO A 48 -29.88 17.55 14.74
CA PRO A 48 -29.65 18.98 14.56
C PRO A 48 -28.68 19.59 15.60
N ASP A 49 -28.37 18.85 16.66
CA ASP A 49 -27.37 19.17 17.68
C ASP A 49 -25.93 19.00 17.18
N ILE A 50 -25.71 18.16 16.17
CA ILE A 50 -24.40 17.93 15.56
C ILE A 50 -24.15 18.99 14.49
N ILE A 51 -23.40 20.03 14.86
CA ILE A 51 -22.97 21.06 13.92
C ILE A 51 -21.73 20.54 13.18
N PRO A 52 -21.81 20.29 11.86
CA PRO A 52 -20.65 19.85 11.10
C PRO A 52 -19.57 20.93 11.12
N MET A 53 -18.31 20.51 11.11
CA MET A 53 -17.21 21.47 10.94
C MET A 53 -17.36 22.18 9.60
N ASN A 54 -17.21 23.51 9.60
CA ASN A 54 -17.23 24.32 8.39
C ASN A 54 -15.90 24.22 7.62
N ASN A 55 -15.50 23.00 7.31
CA ASN A 55 -14.38 22.71 6.46
C ASN A 55 -14.91 22.48 5.05
N LYS A 56 -14.21 23.01 4.04
CA LYS A 56 -14.51 22.78 2.61
C LYS A 56 -14.14 21.34 2.20
N THR A 57 -14.63 20.34 2.93
CA THR A 57 -14.28 18.93 2.74
C THR A 57 -14.92 18.42 1.46
N ILE A 58 -14.13 17.74 0.63
CA ILE A 58 -14.61 17.10 -0.59
C ILE A 58 -14.66 15.60 -0.34
N PHE A 59 -15.75 14.96 -0.73
CA PHE A 59 -15.87 13.51 -0.78
C PHE A 59 -15.97 13.07 -2.24
N LEU A 60 -14.94 12.40 -2.75
CA LEU A 60 -14.92 11.87 -4.11
C LEU A 60 -15.24 10.35 -4.11
N ILE A 61 -16.31 9.97 -4.78
CA ILE A 61 -16.67 8.56 -5.01
C ILE A 61 -16.22 8.15 -6.41
N THR A 62 -15.51 7.04 -6.50
CA THR A 62 -14.99 6.47 -7.76
C THR A 62 -15.21 4.98 -7.79
N ASP A 63 -14.97 4.37 -8.94
CA ASP A 63 -14.89 2.93 -9.09
C ASP A 63 -13.63 2.53 -9.86
N ARG A 64 -13.29 1.24 -9.76
CA ARG A 64 -12.09 0.65 -10.34
C ARG A 64 -12.03 0.80 -11.86
N MET A 65 -13.18 0.85 -12.54
CA MET A 65 -13.25 0.96 -14.00
C MET A 65 -12.81 2.33 -14.52
N MET A 66 -12.65 3.33 -13.64
CA MET A 66 -12.02 4.61 -13.95
C MET A 66 -10.57 4.43 -14.44
N ASP A 67 -9.82 3.50 -13.84
CA ASP A 67 -8.43 3.24 -14.19
C ASP A 67 -8.04 1.77 -13.96
N MET A 68 -7.79 1.03 -15.04
CA MET A 68 -7.21 -0.33 -14.98
C MET A 68 -5.73 -0.36 -15.40
N PHE A 69 -5.15 0.79 -15.73
CA PHE A 69 -3.73 0.91 -16.05
C PHE A 69 -2.89 1.04 -14.77
N GLY A 70 -3.32 1.89 -13.82
CA GLY A 70 -2.60 2.08 -12.54
C GLY A 70 -2.34 0.78 -11.76
N PRO A 71 -3.35 -0.06 -11.50
CA PRO A 71 -3.17 -1.31 -10.74
C PRO A 71 -2.15 -2.28 -11.35
N VAL A 72 -1.96 -2.27 -12.68
CA VAL A 72 -1.01 -3.17 -13.35
C VAL A 72 0.40 -2.60 -13.41
N CYS A 73 0.60 -1.31 -13.15
CA CYS A 73 1.92 -0.68 -13.14
C CYS A 73 2.70 -0.95 -11.85
N HIS A 74 4.02 -0.90 -11.94
CA HIS A 74 4.93 -0.99 -10.81
C HIS A 74 5.24 0.41 -10.24
N TYR A 75 5.43 0.48 -8.93
CA TYR A 75 5.67 1.74 -8.22
C TYR A 75 6.87 1.65 -7.28
N PRO A 76 7.73 2.67 -7.18
CA PRO A 76 9.01 2.58 -6.48
C PRO A 76 8.93 2.69 -4.95
N PHE A 77 7.75 2.52 -4.33
CA PHE A 77 7.57 2.69 -2.87
C PHE A 77 7.86 1.40 -2.09
N TYR A 78 8.32 1.54 -0.85
CA TYR A 78 8.68 0.41 0.01
C TYR A 78 7.54 -0.62 0.15
N ARG A 79 6.33 -0.15 0.48
CA ARG A 79 5.14 -1.02 0.55
C ARG A 79 4.85 -1.68 -0.79
N SER A 80 4.84 -0.92 -1.88
CA SER A 80 4.62 -1.47 -3.23
C SER A 80 5.53 -2.63 -3.54
N GLN A 81 6.83 -2.50 -3.23
CA GLN A 81 7.81 -3.55 -3.52
C GLN A 81 7.62 -4.81 -2.67
N ILE A 82 7.15 -4.68 -1.42
CA ILE A 82 6.83 -5.85 -0.59
C ILE A 82 5.73 -6.67 -1.23
N PHE A 83 4.63 -6.03 -1.65
CA PHE A 83 3.47 -6.73 -2.20
C PHE A 83 3.66 -7.17 -3.67
N ASP A 84 4.51 -6.50 -4.43
CA ASP A 84 4.72 -6.81 -5.86
C ASP A 84 5.87 -7.78 -6.12
N LEU A 85 6.95 -7.79 -5.31
CA LEU A 85 8.16 -8.57 -5.60
C LEU A 85 8.38 -9.80 -4.72
N MET A 86 7.83 -9.79 -3.50
CA MET A 86 8.22 -10.77 -2.50
C MET A 86 7.26 -11.95 -2.51
N ASP A 87 7.65 -13.03 -3.18
CA ASP A 87 6.89 -14.29 -3.19
C ASP A 87 6.77 -14.92 -1.79
N ASP A 88 7.73 -14.66 -0.90
CA ASP A 88 7.80 -15.18 0.48
C ASP A 88 6.93 -14.39 1.47
N VAL A 89 6.16 -13.40 1.00
CA VAL A 89 5.26 -12.63 1.84
C VAL A 89 3.90 -13.32 1.87
N GLU A 90 3.53 -13.81 3.05
CA GLU A 90 2.21 -14.37 3.28
C GLU A 90 1.22 -13.21 3.45
N ILE A 91 0.38 -13.01 2.44
CA ILE A 91 -0.72 -12.04 2.50
C ILE A 91 -1.93 -12.77 3.08
N GLU A 92 -2.24 -12.52 4.35
CA GLU A 92 -3.45 -13.05 4.95
C GLU A 92 -4.66 -12.37 4.31
N ARG A 93 -5.58 -13.17 3.76
CA ARG A 93 -6.85 -12.70 3.17
C ARG A 93 -7.88 -12.36 4.24
N ASP A 94 -7.44 -11.79 5.36
CA ASP A 94 -8.33 -11.33 6.43
C ASP A 94 -8.81 -9.90 6.16
N VAL A 95 -9.65 -9.38 7.06
CA VAL A 95 -10.28 -8.06 6.97
C VAL A 95 -9.24 -6.93 7.03
N ASP A 96 -8.09 -7.17 7.67
CA ASP A 96 -6.93 -6.28 7.63
C ASP A 96 -5.83 -7.01 6.85
N PRO A 97 -5.35 -6.50 5.69
CA PRO A 97 -4.29 -7.13 4.92
C PRO A 97 -2.95 -6.98 5.66
N SER A 98 -2.77 -7.74 6.74
CA SER A 98 -1.48 -7.88 7.40
C SER A 98 -0.66 -8.89 6.62
N ALA A 99 0.30 -8.38 5.86
CA ALA A 99 1.31 -9.22 5.24
C ALA A 99 2.38 -9.59 6.27
N LYS A 100 2.81 -10.86 6.26
CA LYS A 100 3.84 -11.38 7.16
C LYS A 100 5.06 -11.78 6.35
N TYR A 101 6.24 -11.40 6.83
CA TYR A 101 7.50 -11.76 6.21
C TYR A 101 8.42 -12.46 7.19
N GLN A 102 8.83 -13.69 6.85
CA GLN A 102 9.75 -14.46 7.69
C GLN A 102 11.20 -14.23 7.25
N TYR A 103 12.08 -13.97 8.21
CA TYR A 103 13.52 -13.83 7.98
C TYR A 103 14.30 -14.66 8.99
N SER A 104 15.48 -15.13 8.58
CA SER A 104 16.36 -15.94 9.43
C SER A 104 17.56 -15.13 9.89
N VAL A 105 17.76 -15.06 11.21
CA VAL A 105 18.92 -14.41 11.82
C VAL A 105 19.83 -15.48 12.40
N GLN A 106 21.13 -15.36 12.16
CA GLN A 106 22.13 -16.24 12.76
C GLN A 106 22.49 -15.71 14.15
N THR A 107 22.10 -16.44 15.19
CA THR A 107 22.45 -16.17 16.58
C THR A 107 23.56 -17.14 17.04
N GLY A 108 24.18 -16.86 18.19
CA GLY A 108 25.20 -17.74 18.78
C GLY A 108 24.71 -19.17 19.09
N GLU A 109 23.39 -19.39 19.11
CA GLU A 109 22.73 -20.67 19.39
C GLU A 109 22.16 -21.35 18.13
N GLY A 110 22.28 -20.73 16.95
CA GLY A 110 21.81 -21.30 15.68
C GLY A 110 21.09 -20.29 14.79
N LYS A 111 20.38 -20.77 13.75
CA LYS A 111 19.50 -19.92 12.93
C LYS A 111 18.14 -19.83 13.59
N VAL A 112 17.72 -18.61 13.96
CA VAL A 112 16.40 -18.32 14.52
C VAL A 112 15.54 -17.65 13.45
N ARG A 113 14.33 -18.17 13.22
CA ARG A 113 13.34 -17.53 12.35
C ARG A 113 12.57 -16.46 13.13
N LYS A 114 12.39 -15.30 12.52
CA LYS A 114 11.59 -14.19 13.03
C LYS A 114 10.62 -13.71 11.96
N THR A 115 9.56 -13.05 12.38
CA THR A 115 8.49 -12.57 11.50
C THR A 115 8.34 -11.07 11.65
N LEU A 116 8.25 -10.36 10.53
CA LEU A 116 7.79 -8.97 10.47
C LEU A 116 6.31 -8.98 10.12
N ASN A 117 5.53 -8.18 10.85
CA ASN A 117 4.11 -7.98 10.60
C ASN A 117 3.92 -6.57 10.04
N PHE A 118 3.45 -6.45 8.81
CA PHE A 118 3.28 -5.14 8.15
C PHE A 118 1.95 -4.49 8.55
N ASN A 119 1.80 -4.14 9.82
CA ASN A 119 0.59 -3.56 10.40
C ASN A 119 0.93 -2.37 11.32
N SER A 120 -0.06 -1.89 12.09
CA SER A 120 0.13 -0.77 13.04
C SER A 120 1.02 -1.10 14.24
N GLU A 121 1.37 -2.37 14.46
CA GLU A 121 2.23 -2.82 15.56
C GLU A 121 3.72 -2.65 15.22
N ASP A 122 4.06 -2.52 13.93
CA ASP A 122 5.43 -2.29 13.48
C ASP A 122 5.69 -0.80 13.20
N PRO A 123 6.31 -0.06 14.14
CA PRO A 123 6.60 1.36 13.98
C PRO A 123 7.60 1.63 12.84
N VAL A 124 8.51 0.69 12.56
CA VAL A 124 9.52 0.86 11.51
C VAL A 124 8.83 0.77 10.14
N TYR A 125 7.90 -0.17 9.98
CA TYR A 125 7.10 -0.25 8.75
C TYR A 125 6.29 1.03 8.50
N LEU A 126 5.63 1.59 9.53
CA LEU A 126 4.84 2.82 9.40
C LEU A 126 5.67 4.02 8.92
N GLU A 127 6.93 4.12 9.36
CA GLU A 127 7.87 5.16 8.93
C GLU A 127 8.36 4.96 7.49
N LEU A 128 8.42 3.71 7.01
CA LEU A 128 9.03 3.36 5.72
C LEU A 128 8.02 3.16 4.57
N LYS A 129 6.80 2.71 4.86
CA LYS A 129 5.83 2.16 3.88
C LYS A 129 5.60 3.05 2.65
N ASP A 130 5.58 4.37 2.83
CA ASP A 130 5.26 5.35 1.78
C ASP A 130 6.49 6.11 1.27
N LEU A 131 7.67 5.73 1.70
CA LEU A 131 8.92 6.24 1.15
C LEU A 131 9.29 5.48 -0.12
N THR A 132 9.92 6.17 -1.06
CA THR A 132 10.57 5.49 -2.19
C THR A 132 11.65 4.55 -1.69
N MET A 133 11.95 3.49 -2.43
CA MET A 133 13.00 2.52 -2.04
C MET A 133 14.35 3.18 -1.75
N GLU A 134 14.70 4.24 -2.48
CA GLU A 134 15.92 5.01 -2.23
C GLU A 134 15.88 5.72 -0.88
N GLN A 135 14.77 6.40 -0.57
CA GLN A 135 14.57 7.11 0.70
C GLN A 135 14.46 6.13 1.87
N ALA A 136 13.70 5.04 1.73
CA ALA A 136 13.56 4.00 2.74
C ALA A 136 14.91 3.36 3.07
N THR A 137 15.74 3.10 2.06
CA THR A 137 17.10 2.58 2.25
C THR A 137 17.94 3.52 3.10
N GLU A 138 17.90 4.83 2.83
CA GLU A 138 18.66 5.81 3.60
C GLU A 138 18.13 5.95 5.04
N HIS A 139 16.81 5.92 5.20
CA HIS A 139 16.17 5.95 6.51
C HIS A 139 16.56 4.72 7.37
N ILE A 140 16.52 3.52 6.80
CA ILE A 140 16.96 2.29 7.47
C ILE A 140 18.43 2.39 7.90
N ARG A 141 19.31 2.98 7.07
CA ARG A 141 20.72 3.18 7.46
C ARG A 141 20.87 4.11 8.68
N GLN A 142 20.07 5.18 8.73
CA GLN A 142 20.06 6.09 9.87
C GLN A 142 19.56 5.37 11.12
N LEU A 143 18.47 4.62 11.02
CA LEU A 143 17.96 3.79 12.12
C LEU A 143 19.01 2.78 12.61
N TYR A 144 19.73 2.13 11.68
CA TYR A 144 20.78 1.17 12.03
C TYR A 144 21.99 1.85 12.70
N SER A 145 22.38 3.04 12.25
CA SER A 145 23.45 3.82 12.90
C SER A 145 23.05 4.26 14.32
N ASN A 146 21.80 4.69 14.50
CA ASN A 146 21.26 5.07 15.80
C ASN A 146 21.19 3.86 16.73
N LEU A 147 20.75 2.72 16.22
CA LEU A 147 20.73 1.45 16.94
C LEU A 147 22.13 1.05 17.41
N ARG A 148 23.17 1.23 16.59
CA ARG A 148 24.56 0.95 16.98
C ARG A 148 25.05 1.88 18.10
N ALA A 149 24.63 3.14 18.09
CA ALA A 149 24.94 4.09 19.16
C ALA A 149 24.17 3.78 20.45
N GLU A 150 22.94 3.28 20.35
CA GLU A 150 22.13 2.79 21.47
C GLU A 150 22.72 1.49 22.05
N ASP A 151 23.11 0.52 21.21
CA ASP A 151 23.80 -0.72 21.60
C ASP A 151 25.06 -0.45 22.45
N ALA A 152 25.80 0.62 22.14
CA ALA A 152 26.97 1.06 22.93
C ALA A 152 26.60 1.60 24.33
N LYS A 153 25.34 1.90 24.61
CA LYS A 153 24.82 2.23 25.95
C LYS A 153 24.45 0.98 26.74
N PHE A 154 24.09 -0.11 26.05
CA PHE A 154 23.80 -1.42 26.63
C PHE A 154 25.06 -2.33 26.76
N SER A 155 26.24 -1.83 26.39
CA SER A 155 27.50 -2.57 26.44
C SER A 155 28.68 -1.69 26.89
N GLY A 156 29.69 -2.26 27.55
CA GLY A 156 30.93 -1.57 27.92
C GLY A 156 30.87 -0.69 29.19
N ASN A 157 31.67 0.38 29.22
CA ASN A 157 31.90 1.24 30.40
C ASN A 157 30.64 1.95 30.92
N ASN A 158 29.58 2.08 30.12
CA ASN A 158 28.32 2.74 30.53
C ASN A 158 27.49 1.89 31.51
N LEU A 159 27.72 0.57 31.57
CA LEU A 159 27.14 -0.31 32.59
C LEU A 159 27.82 -0.17 33.96
N GLN A 160 28.95 0.52 34.03
CA GLN A 160 29.69 0.75 35.29
C GLN A 160 29.05 1.86 36.15
N THR A 161 28.12 2.63 35.58
CA THR A 161 27.35 3.67 36.29
C THR A 161 25.98 3.12 36.70
N ALA A 162 25.57 3.36 37.95
CA ALA A 162 24.31 2.84 38.50
C ALA A 162 23.06 3.25 37.67
N ASP A 163 23.03 4.48 37.18
CA ASP A 163 21.95 4.97 36.30
C ASP A 163 21.95 4.28 34.93
N GLY A 164 23.15 4.02 34.37
CA GLY A 164 23.31 3.29 33.11
C GLY A 164 22.86 1.84 33.23
N LEU A 165 23.16 1.19 34.36
CA LEU A 165 22.71 -0.17 34.66
C LEU A 165 21.19 -0.23 34.85
N ARG A 166 20.60 0.74 35.57
CA ARG A 166 19.15 0.84 35.76
C ARG A 166 18.42 1.05 34.44
N HIS A 167 18.91 1.96 33.59
CA HIS A 167 18.35 2.18 32.26
C HIS A 167 18.45 0.94 31.37
N ALA A 168 19.60 0.24 31.41
CA ALA A 168 19.80 -0.98 30.65
C ALA A 168 18.88 -2.13 31.10
N LEU A 169 18.63 -2.29 32.40
CA LEU A 169 17.74 -3.32 32.93
C LEU A 169 16.28 -3.07 32.58
N VAL A 170 15.82 -1.81 32.66
CA VAL A 170 14.42 -1.45 32.37
C VAL A 170 14.11 -1.54 30.88
N ASN A 171 15.05 -1.14 30.00
CA ASN A 171 14.80 -1.02 28.57
C ASN A 171 15.36 -2.18 27.72
N LYS A 172 15.85 -3.25 28.35
CA LYS A 172 16.52 -4.35 27.65
C LYS A 172 15.64 -5.01 26.60
N ASP A 173 14.41 -5.34 26.97
CA ASP A 173 13.51 -6.13 26.12
C ASP A 173 12.98 -5.28 24.96
N ILE A 174 12.59 -4.03 25.25
CA ILE A 174 12.18 -3.04 24.24
C ILE A 174 13.30 -2.80 23.23
N HIS A 175 14.55 -2.66 23.71
CA HIS A 175 15.69 -2.47 22.82
C HIS A 175 16.00 -3.72 21.98
N ALA A 176 15.83 -4.92 22.54
CA ALA A 176 16.00 -6.18 21.81
C ALA A 176 14.95 -6.37 20.70
N GLU A 177 13.70 -6.00 20.98
CA GLU A 177 12.60 -6.01 20.00
C GLU A 177 12.84 -4.99 18.89
N ARG A 178 13.12 -3.73 19.24
CA ARG A 178 13.46 -2.68 18.26
C ARG A 178 14.64 -3.08 17.37
N LYS A 179 15.68 -3.68 17.97
CA LYS A 179 16.83 -4.24 17.25
C LYS A 179 16.42 -5.31 16.25
N ALA A 180 15.50 -6.20 16.64
CA ALA A 180 14.99 -7.24 15.77
C ALA A 180 14.24 -6.66 14.56
N LEU A 181 13.34 -5.69 14.78
CA LEU A 181 12.56 -5.02 13.72
C LEU A 181 13.47 -4.30 12.72
N ILE A 182 14.37 -3.44 13.20
CA ILE A 182 15.30 -2.69 12.33
C ILE A 182 16.19 -3.65 11.52
N THR A 183 16.69 -4.72 12.16
CA THR A 183 17.50 -5.74 11.47
C THR A 183 16.67 -6.48 10.41
N GLY A 184 15.42 -6.81 10.72
CA GLY A 184 14.51 -7.46 9.77
C GLY A 184 14.25 -6.59 8.55
N HIS A 185 13.89 -5.32 8.73
CA HIS A 185 13.67 -4.38 7.63
C HIS A 185 14.92 -4.12 6.79
N TYR A 186 16.10 -4.12 7.41
CA TYR A 186 17.37 -4.04 6.69
C TYR A 186 17.58 -5.24 5.77
N MET A 187 17.39 -6.46 6.28
CA MET A 187 17.49 -7.69 5.48
C MET A 187 16.44 -7.74 4.37
N LEU A 188 15.20 -7.35 4.67
CA LEU A 188 14.12 -7.25 3.70
C LEU A 188 14.47 -6.27 2.57
N CYS A 189 14.99 -5.08 2.92
CA CYS A 189 15.42 -4.09 1.94
C CYS A 189 16.50 -4.63 1.00
N GLU A 190 17.50 -5.34 1.54
CA GLU A 190 18.54 -5.99 0.72
C GLU A 190 17.96 -7.05 -0.22
N ASN A 191 17.04 -7.86 0.27
CA ASN A 191 16.37 -8.88 -0.55
C ASN A 191 15.55 -8.23 -1.66
N MET A 192 14.80 -7.17 -1.37
CA MET A 192 14.04 -6.41 -2.38
C MET A 192 14.95 -5.84 -3.47
N TRP A 193 16.11 -5.28 -3.12
CA TRP A 193 17.08 -4.80 -4.12
C TRP A 193 17.66 -5.92 -5.00
N GLN A 194 17.83 -7.11 -4.44
CA GLN A 194 18.25 -8.29 -5.22
C GLN A 194 17.15 -8.72 -6.21
N MET A 195 15.89 -8.74 -5.78
CA MET A 195 14.76 -9.09 -6.64
C MET A 195 14.51 -8.05 -7.74
N LEU A 196 14.53 -6.76 -7.39
CA LEU A 196 14.48 -5.64 -8.36
C LEU A 196 15.48 -5.80 -9.50
N LYS A 197 16.71 -6.21 -9.15
CA LYS A 197 17.78 -6.43 -10.13
C LYS A 197 17.58 -7.72 -10.92
N LYS A 198 17.15 -8.80 -10.27
CA LYS A 198 16.89 -10.11 -10.91
C LYS A 198 15.79 -9.99 -11.97
N GLU A 199 14.73 -9.26 -11.64
CA GLU A 199 13.55 -9.07 -12.50
C GLU A 199 13.70 -7.93 -13.51
N HIS A 200 14.86 -7.26 -13.56
CA HIS A 200 15.07 -6.12 -14.46
C HIS A 200 14.00 -5.03 -14.30
N MET A 201 13.60 -4.73 -13.06
CA MET A 201 12.45 -3.85 -12.78
C MET A 201 12.60 -2.45 -13.37
N GLY A 202 13.82 -1.93 -13.49
CA GLY A 202 14.06 -0.65 -14.17
C GLY A 202 13.61 -0.63 -15.64
N ASP A 203 13.80 -1.74 -16.36
CA ASP A 203 13.37 -1.88 -17.75
C ASP A 203 11.83 -2.00 -17.84
N ILE A 204 11.20 -2.68 -16.87
CA ILE A 204 9.73 -2.79 -16.72
C ILE A 204 9.11 -1.41 -16.45
N LEU A 205 9.60 -0.69 -15.43
CA LEU A 205 9.15 0.65 -15.08
C LEU A 205 9.26 1.59 -16.28
N THR A 206 10.39 1.55 -16.99
CA THR A 206 10.60 2.35 -18.21
C THR A 206 9.53 2.05 -19.27
N PHE A 207 9.27 0.76 -19.53
CA PHE A 207 8.26 0.35 -20.50
C PHE A 207 6.84 0.83 -20.13
N GLU A 208 6.45 0.67 -18.87
CA GLU A 208 5.13 1.10 -18.37
C GLU A 208 4.96 2.62 -18.48
N ASN A 209 5.99 3.37 -18.12
CA ASN A 209 6.01 4.83 -18.23
C ASN A 209 5.94 5.30 -19.69
N LEU A 210 6.59 4.61 -20.62
CA LEU A 210 6.49 4.89 -22.06
C LEU A 210 5.11 4.53 -22.63
N CYS A 211 4.46 3.45 -22.13
CA CYS A 211 3.07 3.15 -22.46
C CYS A 211 2.14 4.29 -22.01
N ALA A 212 2.33 4.79 -20.79
CA ALA A 212 1.59 5.94 -20.27
C ALA A 212 1.86 7.21 -21.09
N ALA A 213 3.12 7.48 -21.47
CA ALA A 213 3.49 8.60 -22.32
C ALA A 213 2.75 8.57 -23.67
N GLY A 214 2.64 7.37 -24.25
CA GLY A 214 1.93 7.12 -25.51
C GLY A 214 0.43 7.39 -25.45
N LEU A 215 -0.20 7.11 -24.30
CA LEU A 215 -1.59 7.43 -23.99
C LEU A 215 -1.80 8.91 -23.61
N GLY A 216 -0.72 9.58 -23.19
CA GLY A 216 -0.71 10.96 -22.77
C GLY A 216 -0.88 12.00 -23.88
N PRO A 217 -1.14 13.26 -23.51
CA PRO A 217 -1.27 14.36 -24.46
C PRO A 217 0.06 14.89 -24.99
N VAL A 218 1.20 14.51 -24.39
CA VAL A 218 2.52 15.08 -24.71
C VAL A 218 3.19 14.29 -25.84
N ASP A 219 3.17 14.81 -27.06
CA ASP A 219 3.67 14.08 -28.25
C ASP A 219 5.19 13.88 -28.29
N ARG A 220 5.99 14.84 -27.77
CA ARG A 220 7.46 14.80 -27.83
C ARG A 220 8.08 13.57 -27.15
N ILE A 221 7.42 13.03 -26.13
CA ILE A 221 7.92 11.90 -25.32
C ILE A 221 7.37 10.55 -25.78
N LYS A 222 6.56 10.52 -26.85
CA LYS A 222 5.98 9.28 -27.39
C LYS A 222 7.03 8.51 -28.17
N VAL A 223 7.24 7.25 -27.78
CA VAL A 223 8.18 6.35 -28.44
C VAL A 223 7.48 5.01 -28.70
N PRO A 224 7.73 4.34 -29.83
CA PRO A 224 7.22 2.98 -30.06
C PRO A 224 7.76 2.00 -29.01
N VAL A 225 6.85 1.29 -28.32
CA VAL A 225 7.21 0.41 -27.21
C VAL A 225 7.27 -1.08 -27.58
N THR A 226 6.84 -1.47 -28.79
CA THR A 226 6.71 -2.89 -29.20
C THR A 226 8.02 -3.68 -29.09
N ASP A 227 9.15 -3.13 -29.56
CA ASP A 227 10.45 -3.81 -29.45
C ASP A 227 10.93 -3.91 -28.00
N GLY A 228 10.56 -2.94 -27.15
CA GLY A 228 10.78 -2.98 -25.71
C GLY A 228 10.03 -4.15 -25.07
N LEU A 229 8.73 -4.28 -25.40
CA LEU A 229 7.90 -5.39 -24.94
C LEU A 229 8.51 -6.75 -25.31
N LEU A 230 8.86 -6.96 -26.58
CA LEU A 230 9.40 -8.25 -27.04
C LEU A 230 10.71 -8.62 -26.31
N ARG A 231 11.56 -7.62 -26.02
CA ARG A 231 12.78 -7.83 -25.22
C ARG A 231 12.47 -8.25 -23.79
N LEU A 232 11.48 -7.64 -23.16
CA LEU A 232 11.03 -8.01 -21.80
C LEU A 232 10.38 -9.39 -21.78
N LEU A 233 9.48 -9.69 -22.71
CA LEU A 233 8.80 -10.99 -22.78
C LEU A 233 9.76 -12.17 -23.00
N ARG A 234 10.84 -11.96 -23.76
CA ARG A 234 11.90 -12.94 -23.99
C ARG A 234 12.79 -13.17 -22.77
N ASN A 235 12.78 -12.28 -21.78
CA ASN A 235 13.65 -12.42 -20.61
C ASN A 235 13.08 -13.47 -19.66
N ASP A 236 13.82 -14.56 -19.44
CA ASP A 236 13.44 -15.64 -18.53
C ASP A 236 13.61 -15.25 -17.04
N GLY A 237 14.36 -14.18 -16.75
CA GLY A 237 14.49 -13.65 -15.40
C GLY A 237 13.27 -12.88 -14.89
N ILE A 238 12.34 -12.52 -15.79
CA ILE A 238 11.10 -11.80 -15.44
C ILE A 238 10.02 -12.81 -15.13
N ASN A 239 9.35 -12.63 -13.99
CA ASN A 239 8.25 -13.49 -13.56
C ASN A 239 7.10 -13.47 -14.60
N VAL A 240 6.47 -14.63 -14.81
CA VAL A 240 5.30 -14.79 -15.69
C VAL A 240 4.18 -13.81 -15.33
N TYR A 241 3.95 -13.54 -14.04
CA TYR A 241 2.93 -12.58 -13.59
C TYR A 241 3.24 -11.15 -14.07
N ASN A 242 4.51 -10.74 -14.02
CA ASN A 242 4.94 -9.45 -14.56
C ASN A 242 4.84 -9.40 -16.09
N LYS A 243 5.07 -10.52 -16.79
CA LYS A 243 4.81 -10.61 -18.24
C LYS A 243 3.32 -10.41 -18.57
N ILE A 244 2.40 -10.94 -17.75
CA ILE A 244 0.95 -10.71 -17.93
C ILE A 244 0.62 -9.23 -17.74
N ARG A 245 1.11 -8.59 -16.67
CA ARG A 245 0.93 -7.14 -16.43
C ARG A 245 1.43 -6.29 -17.60
N LEU A 246 2.62 -6.59 -18.12
CA LEU A 246 3.20 -5.93 -19.29
C LEU A 246 2.31 -6.05 -20.54
N LEU A 247 1.73 -7.24 -20.78
CA LEU A 247 0.80 -7.45 -21.89
C LEU A 247 -0.51 -6.68 -21.72
N ILE A 248 -1.05 -6.60 -20.50
CA ILE A 248 -2.26 -5.81 -20.22
C ILE A 248 -1.97 -4.32 -20.45
N ALA A 249 -0.88 -3.80 -19.91
CA ALA A 249 -0.45 -2.41 -20.11
C ALA A 249 -0.24 -2.10 -21.59
N TYR A 250 0.39 -3.01 -22.35
CA TYR A 250 0.55 -2.89 -23.79
C TYR A 250 -0.78 -2.88 -24.54
N ALA A 251 -1.70 -3.77 -24.17
CA ALA A 251 -3.01 -3.86 -24.78
C ALA A 251 -3.82 -2.57 -24.56
N ILE A 252 -3.80 -2.01 -23.35
CA ILE A 252 -4.39 -0.71 -23.04
C ILE A 252 -3.74 0.39 -23.89
N TYR A 253 -2.41 0.43 -23.96
CA TYR A 253 -1.66 1.38 -24.81
C TYR A 253 -2.05 1.31 -26.29
N ARG A 254 -2.27 0.11 -26.84
CA ARG A 254 -2.69 -0.09 -28.23
C ARG A 254 -4.18 0.17 -28.46
N HIS A 255 -4.95 0.50 -27.42
CA HIS A 255 -6.42 0.53 -27.42
C HIS A 255 -7.04 -0.81 -27.82
N GLY A 256 -6.36 -1.90 -27.48
CA GLY A 256 -6.70 -3.28 -27.78
C GLY A 256 -5.82 -3.92 -28.86
N ILE A 257 -5.65 -5.24 -28.74
CA ILE A 257 -4.90 -6.09 -29.66
C ILE A 257 -5.77 -7.21 -30.21
N LEU A 258 -5.43 -7.74 -31.39
CA LEU A 258 -6.17 -8.87 -31.97
C LEU A 258 -5.94 -10.12 -31.12
N ARG A 259 -7.00 -10.91 -30.92
CA ARG A 259 -6.92 -12.19 -30.18
C ARG A 259 -5.84 -13.12 -30.74
N SER A 260 -5.72 -13.20 -32.06
CA SER A 260 -4.70 -14.02 -32.73
C SER A 260 -3.27 -13.59 -32.39
N ASP A 261 -3.04 -12.28 -32.28
CA ASP A 261 -1.71 -11.73 -31.98
C ASP A 261 -1.39 -11.83 -30.49
N LEU A 262 -2.39 -11.62 -29.62
CA LEU A 262 -2.27 -11.94 -28.19
C LEU A 262 -1.86 -13.41 -28.00
N LYS A 263 -2.53 -14.35 -28.68
CA LYS A 263 -2.21 -15.77 -28.60
C LYS A 263 -0.76 -16.06 -29.03
N LYS A 264 -0.26 -15.44 -30.10
CA LYS A 264 1.15 -15.57 -30.52
C LYS A 264 2.12 -15.04 -29.46
N LEU A 265 1.82 -13.86 -28.88
CA LEU A 265 2.64 -13.26 -27.81
C LEU A 265 2.67 -14.16 -26.57
N LEU A 266 1.53 -14.72 -26.17
CA LEU A 266 1.42 -15.65 -25.05
C LEU A 266 2.17 -16.95 -25.31
N MET A 267 2.02 -17.56 -26.50
CA MET A 267 2.77 -18.76 -26.88
C MET A 267 4.29 -18.51 -26.92
N PHE A 268 4.72 -17.30 -27.25
CA PHE A 268 6.12 -16.92 -27.28
C PHE A 268 6.75 -16.85 -25.87
N CYS A 269 6.01 -16.41 -24.85
CA CYS A 269 6.58 -16.12 -23.53
C CYS A 269 6.09 -17.00 -22.37
N MET A 270 4.91 -17.64 -22.50
CA MET A 270 4.27 -18.45 -21.46
C MET A 270 3.28 -19.48 -22.04
N PRO A 271 3.73 -20.46 -22.85
CA PRO A 271 2.85 -21.38 -23.56
C PRO A 271 1.86 -22.12 -22.64
N GLU A 272 2.29 -22.53 -21.45
CA GLU A 272 1.48 -23.27 -20.46
C GLU A 272 0.31 -22.47 -19.88
N LYS A 273 0.37 -21.13 -19.89
CA LYS A 273 -0.65 -20.25 -19.28
C LYS A 273 -1.53 -19.55 -20.32
N THR A 274 -1.36 -19.89 -21.61
CA THR A 274 -2.00 -19.19 -22.73
C THR A 274 -3.51 -19.11 -22.60
N GLU A 275 -4.19 -20.23 -22.31
CA GLU A 275 -5.66 -20.24 -22.27
C GLU A 275 -6.22 -19.41 -21.11
N ASN A 276 -5.64 -19.55 -19.91
CA ASN A 276 -6.01 -18.76 -18.74
C ASN A 276 -5.78 -17.26 -18.97
N ALA A 277 -4.66 -16.89 -19.61
CA ALA A 277 -4.40 -15.50 -19.94
C ALA A 277 -5.37 -14.96 -21.00
N ILE A 278 -5.77 -15.75 -21.99
CA ILE A 278 -6.79 -15.33 -22.97
C ILE A 278 -8.12 -15.06 -22.26
N ARG A 279 -8.57 -15.98 -21.39
CA ARG A 279 -9.80 -15.82 -20.59
C ARG A 279 -9.77 -14.53 -19.78
N LEU A 280 -8.65 -14.25 -19.10
CA LEU A 280 -8.46 -13.00 -18.37
C LEU A 280 -8.68 -11.76 -19.26
N PHE A 281 -8.11 -11.74 -20.46
CA PHE A 281 -8.27 -10.61 -21.40
C PHE A 281 -9.71 -10.46 -21.90
N GLU A 282 -10.44 -11.57 -22.10
CA GLU A 282 -11.87 -11.54 -22.43
C GLU A 282 -12.73 -10.98 -21.29
N ASN A 283 -12.43 -11.36 -20.05
CA ASN A 283 -13.14 -10.85 -18.88
C ASN A 283 -12.84 -9.37 -18.66
N LEU A 284 -11.59 -8.93 -18.82
CA LEU A 284 -11.20 -7.51 -18.80
C LEU A 284 -11.96 -6.72 -19.87
N GLN A 285 -12.10 -7.29 -21.08
CA GLN A 285 -12.88 -6.69 -22.15
C GLN A 285 -14.36 -6.57 -21.79
N SER A 286 -14.92 -7.60 -21.14
CA SER A 286 -16.32 -7.64 -20.69
C SER A 286 -16.62 -6.60 -19.60
N LEU A 287 -15.63 -6.28 -18.76
CA LEU A 287 -15.70 -5.19 -17.79
C LEU A 287 -15.66 -3.80 -18.45
N GLY A 288 -15.26 -3.69 -19.71
CA GLY A 288 -15.13 -2.41 -20.43
C GLY A 288 -13.70 -1.86 -20.47
N VAL A 289 -12.69 -2.69 -20.21
CA VAL A 289 -11.28 -2.35 -20.47
C VAL A 289 -10.97 -2.63 -21.94
N CYS A 290 -10.45 -1.64 -22.66
CA CYS A 290 -10.10 -1.79 -24.08
C CYS A 290 -8.78 -2.57 -24.25
N VAL A 291 -8.84 -3.90 -24.15
CA VAL A 291 -7.68 -4.80 -24.28
C VAL A 291 -7.71 -5.68 -25.52
N LEU A 292 -8.88 -5.93 -26.10
CA LEU A 292 -9.05 -6.72 -27.32
C LEU A 292 -9.71 -5.90 -28.43
N LYS A 293 -9.39 -6.23 -29.68
CA LYS A 293 -10.06 -5.73 -30.89
C LYS A 293 -10.62 -6.89 -31.69
N ALA A 294 -11.81 -6.68 -32.26
CA ALA A 294 -12.39 -7.62 -33.22
C ALA A 294 -11.56 -7.64 -34.50
N ASP A 295 -11.36 -6.46 -35.11
CA ASP A 295 -10.68 -6.30 -36.40
C ASP A 295 -9.75 -5.08 -36.42
N LEU A 296 -8.86 -5.03 -37.41
CA LEU A 296 -7.96 -3.89 -37.65
C LEU A 296 -8.71 -2.60 -38.01
N ASN A 297 -9.91 -2.73 -38.59
CA ASN A 297 -10.76 -1.62 -39.02
C ASN A 297 -11.72 -1.12 -37.94
N HIS A 298 -11.72 -1.76 -36.75
CA HIS A 298 -12.58 -1.33 -35.66
C HIS A 298 -12.22 0.11 -35.25
N PRO A 299 -13.19 1.03 -35.11
CA PRO A 299 -12.91 2.39 -34.70
C PRO A 299 -12.16 2.41 -33.38
N LEU A 300 -11.15 3.27 -33.28
CA LEU A 300 -10.36 3.44 -32.06
C LEU A 300 -11.25 4.03 -30.97
N HIS A 301 -11.74 3.20 -30.06
CA HIS A 301 -12.40 3.67 -28.85
C HIS A 301 -11.32 4.20 -27.88
N LYS A 302 -10.98 5.48 -28.02
CA LYS A 302 -10.07 6.16 -27.10
C LYS A 302 -10.80 6.42 -25.78
N LYS A 303 -10.68 5.49 -24.82
CA LYS A 303 -11.05 5.78 -23.43
C LYS A 303 -9.99 6.72 -22.86
N TYR A 304 -10.40 7.88 -22.37
CA TYR A 304 -9.49 8.85 -21.77
C TYR A 304 -8.90 8.30 -20.48
N THR A 305 -7.65 8.67 -20.26
CA THR A 305 -6.91 8.33 -19.06
C THR A 305 -6.92 9.51 -18.10
N TYR A 306 -7.16 9.25 -16.81
CA TYR A 306 -7.19 10.27 -15.77
C TYR A 306 -5.84 10.50 -15.10
N PHE A 307 -4.84 9.67 -15.40
CA PHE A 307 -3.47 9.84 -14.95
C PHE A 307 -2.80 11.07 -15.57
N GLY A 308 -1.77 11.57 -14.87
CA GLY A 308 -0.92 12.66 -15.34
C GLY A 308 0.31 12.14 -16.07
N ILE A 309 0.93 13.03 -16.85
CA ILE A 309 2.17 12.76 -17.57
C ILE A 309 3.13 13.91 -17.31
N LYS A 310 4.31 13.57 -16.79
CA LYS A 310 5.38 14.49 -16.50
C LYS A 310 6.30 14.59 -17.72
N ASP A 311 6.52 15.80 -18.22
CA ASP A 311 7.54 16.07 -19.22
C ASP A 311 8.92 16.05 -18.54
N THR A 312 9.57 14.89 -18.56
CA THR A 312 10.91 14.69 -17.99
C THR A 312 11.70 13.73 -18.87
N ASP A 313 13.01 13.93 -18.93
CA ASP A 313 13.92 13.01 -19.63
C ASP A 313 14.11 11.70 -18.86
N ASN A 314 13.72 11.64 -17.58
CA ASN A 314 13.76 10.41 -16.79
C ASN A 314 12.58 9.51 -17.16
N GLN A 315 12.83 8.53 -18.03
CA GLN A 315 11.81 7.63 -18.56
C GLN A 315 11.15 6.73 -17.49
N MET A 316 11.70 6.63 -16.28
CA MET A 316 11.09 5.87 -15.18
C MET A 316 10.09 6.68 -14.35
N GLN A 317 9.94 7.99 -14.61
CA GLN A 317 9.16 8.92 -13.79
C GLN A 317 8.21 9.81 -14.61
N ILE A 318 7.77 9.32 -15.77
CA ILE A 318 6.84 10.02 -16.66
C ILE A 318 5.40 9.89 -16.14
N TYR A 319 5.01 8.69 -15.75
CA TYR A 319 3.66 8.34 -15.33
C TYR A 319 3.36 8.92 -13.94
N VAL A 320 2.27 9.68 -13.85
CA VAL A 320 1.71 10.15 -12.57
C VAL A 320 0.38 9.44 -12.35
N PRO A 321 0.26 8.54 -11.36
CA PRO A 321 -0.96 7.75 -11.17
C PRO A 321 -2.24 8.59 -11.05
N THR A 322 -3.36 7.99 -11.45
CA THR A 322 -4.67 8.63 -11.58
C THR A 322 -5.07 9.35 -10.29
N TYR A 323 -5.10 8.65 -9.15
CA TYR A 323 -5.49 9.28 -7.89
C TYR A 323 -4.53 10.42 -7.50
N SER A 324 -3.22 10.27 -7.69
CA SER A 324 -2.28 11.35 -7.40
C SER A 324 -2.53 12.61 -8.24
N ASN A 325 -2.85 12.44 -9.53
CA ASN A 325 -3.20 13.55 -10.42
C ASN A 325 -4.54 14.18 -10.04
N LEU A 326 -5.58 13.37 -9.79
CA LEU A 326 -6.92 13.83 -9.42
C LEU A 326 -6.89 14.58 -8.08
N ILE A 327 -6.23 14.03 -7.07
CA ILE A 327 -6.08 14.63 -5.74
C ILE A 327 -5.39 15.98 -5.85
N SER A 328 -4.24 16.03 -6.53
CA SER A 328 -3.49 17.28 -6.69
C SER A 328 -4.37 18.35 -7.35
N ARG A 329 -5.09 18.00 -8.42
CA ARG A 329 -6.01 18.93 -9.12
C ARG A 329 -7.19 19.35 -8.26
N LEU A 330 -7.77 18.44 -7.47
CA LEU A 330 -8.85 18.76 -6.53
C LEU A 330 -8.39 19.76 -5.47
N VAL A 331 -7.22 19.52 -4.86
CA VAL A 331 -6.67 20.41 -3.83
C VAL A 331 -6.41 21.81 -4.38
N TYR A 332 -5.96 21.93 -5.63
CA TYR A 332 -5.73 23.22 -6.28
C TYR A 332 -6.98 23.84 -6.94
N GLY A 333 -8.15 23.19 -6.87
CA GLY A 333 -9.36 23.66 -7.56
C GLY A 333 -9.25 23.66 -9.08
N LYS A 334 -8.33 22.85 -9.64
CA LYS A 334 -8.01 22.75 -11.07
C LYS A 334 -8.49 21.44 -11.68
N LEU A 335 -9.45 20.75 -11.07
CA LEU A 335 -10.01 19.53 -11.65
C LEU A 335 -10.92 19.92 -12.81
N PRO A 336 -10.61 19.55 -14.07
CA PRO A 336 -11.51 19.78 -15.19
C PRO A 336 -12.89 19.19 -14.94
N GLU A 337 -13.95 19.95 -15.21
CA GLU A 337 -15.32 19.40 -15.20
C GLU A 337 -15.51 18.40 -16.33
N PHE A 338 -14.88 18.67 -17.47
CA PHE A 338 -14.85 17.84 -18.65
C PHE A 338 -13.43 17.34 -18.89
N TYR A 339 -13.09 16.15 -18.39
CA TYR A 339 -11.81 15.51 -18.72
C TYR A 339 -11.78 15.01 -20.16
N ASN A 340 -12.95 14.72 -20.71
CA ASN A 340 -13.13 14.21 -22.06
C ASN A 340 -12.98 15.35 -23.09
N THR A 341 -11.74 15.69 -23.45
CA THR A 341 -11.45 16.85 -24.30
C THR A 341 -11.70 16.61 -25.80
N MET A 342 -12.40 15.55 -26.23
CA MET A 342 -12.84 15.43 -27.63
C MET A 342 -14.28 14.94 -27.84
N MET A 343 -15.18 15.05 -26.87
CA MET A 343 -16.59 15.30 -27.22
C MET A 343 -16.76 16.79 -27.54
N GLN A 344 -15.89 17.33 -28.39
CA GLN A 344 -16.38 18.28 -29.35
C GLN A 344 -17.30 17.44 -30.20
N ASP A 345 -18.60 17.73 -30.18
CA ASP A 345 -19.45 17.35 -31.31
C ASP A 345 -18.71 17.71 -32.60
N THR A 346 -19.09 17.13 -33.74
CA THR A 346 -18.55 17.46 -35.07
C THR A 346 -18.54 18.98 -35.38
N THR A 347 -19.15 19.80 -34.52
CA THR A 347 -19.30 21.26 -34.52
C THR A 347 -18.45 22.02 -33.48
N GLY A 348 -17.78 21.36 -32.52
CA GLY A 348 -16.91 22.01 -31.54
C GLY A 348 -17.57 22.61 -30.29
N TYR A 349 -18.88 22.39 -30.09
CA TYR A 349 -19.63 22.90 -28.93
C TYR A 349 -19.73 21.83 -27.82
N ILE A 350 -19.49 22.22 -26.58
CA ILE A 350 -19.80 21.41 -25.39
C ILE A 350 -21.00 22.09 -24.75
N ASP A 351 -22.09 21.35 -24.55
CA ASP A 351 -23.20 21.83 -23.74
C ASP A 351 -22.74 21.87 -22.27
N GLU A 352 -22.36 23.05 -21.79
CA GLU A 352 -21.83 23.25 -20.42
C GLU A 352 -22.88 22.94 -19.35
N ASP A 353 -24.16 22.95 -19.73
CA ASP A 353 -25.30 22.66 -18.86
C ASP A 353 -25.61 21.14 -18.78
N ASP A 354 -25.06 20.32 -19.68
CA ASP A 354 -25.28 18.88 -19.64
C ASP A 354 -24.39 18.18 -18.59
N GLU A 355 -24.96 17.96 -17.41
CA GLU A 355 -24.30 17.22 -16.32
C GLU A 355 -23.87 15.80 -16.72
N THR A 356 -24.49 15.20 -17.74
CA THR A 356 -24.12 13.85 -18.21
C THR A 356 -22.77 13.82 -18.91
N LEU A 357 -22.26 14.98 -19.36
CA LEU A 357 -20.95 15.11 -19.99
C LEU A 357 -19.83 15.35 -18.98
N LYS A 358 -20.15 15.79 -17.76
CA LYS A 358 -19.16 16.04 -16.71
C LYS A 358 -18.54 14.72 -16.27
N SER A 359 -17.21 14.69 -16.12
CA SER A 359 -16.49 13.50 -15.68
C SER A 359 -16.56 13.30 -14.16
N PHE A 360 -16.63 14.41 -13.43
CA PHE A 360 -16.70 14.45 -11.97
C PHE A 360 -17.81 15.40 -11.47
N PRO A 361 -19.08 15.16 -11.82
CA PRO A 361 -20.21 15.97 -11.38
C PRO A 361 -20.33 16.00 -9.85
N PHE A 362 -21.01 17.03 -9.36
CA PHE A 362 -21.44 17.12 -7.97
C PHE A 362 -22.80 16.43 -7.81
N VAL A 363 -23.09 15.92 -6.61
CA VAL A 363 -24.43 15.35 -6.32
C VAL A 363 -25.46 16.45 -6.05
N LYS A 364 -25.05 17.51 -5.37
CA LYS A 364 -25.80 18.75 -5.17
C LYS A 364 -25.02 19.90 -5.80
N ALA A 365 -25.69 21.01 -6.13
CA ALA A 365 -25.04 22.19 -6.69
C ALA A 365 -23.72 22.50 -5.97
N GLY A 366 -22.63 22.61 -6.74
CA GLY A 366 -21.30 22.85 -6.21
C GLY A 366 -21.23 24.18 -5.45
N PRO A 367 -20.20 24.39 -4.60
CA PRO A 367 -20.03 25.64 -3.88
C PRO A 367 -19.97 26.82 -4.86
N THR A 368 -20.73 27.89 -4.57
CA THR A 368 -20.81 29.06 -5.47
C THR A 368 -19.44 29.72 -5.68
N PRO A 369 -19.12 30.24 -6.88
CA PRO A 369 -17.81 30.81 -7.18
C PRO A 369 -17.39 31.97 -6.27
N THR A 370 -18.34 32.70 -5.69
CA THR A 370 -18.10 33.74 -4.69
C THR A 370 -17.50 33.22 -3.38
N GLU A 371 -17.55 31.92 -3.12
CA GLU A 371 -16.94 31.27 -1.95
C GLU A 371 -15.53 30.73 -2.22
N VAL A 372 -15.13 30.56 -3.49
CA VAL A 372 -13.80 30.02 -3.84
C VAL A 372 -12.69 31.07 -3.81
N ASP A 373 -13.03 32.36 -3.91
CA ASP A 373 -12.06 33.47 -3.86
C ASP A 373 -11.78 33.97 -2.42
N GLY A 374 -12.44 33.36 -1.43
CA GLY A 374 -12.06 33.45 -0.03
C GLY A 374 -10.86 32.58 0.30
N MET A 375 -9.72 32.79 -0.38
CA MET A 375 -8.42 32.40 0.17
C MET A 375 -8.24 33.25 1.43
N SER A 376 -8.71 32.77 2.59
CA SER A 376 -8.28 33.33 3.85
C SER A 376 -6.78 33.21 3.83
N THR A 377 -6.10 34.34 3.65
CA THR A 377 -4.64 34.41 3.73
C THR A 377 -4.26 33.79 5.05
N VAL A 378 -3.73 32.57 5.01
CA VAL A 378 -3.04 31.99 6.15
C VAL A 378 -1.96 32.99 6.47
N ARG A 379 -2.17 33.75 7.54
CA ARG A 379 -1.31 34.82 8.00
C ARG A 379 0.12 34.25 8.00
N ASN A 380 0.97 34.73 7.08
CA ASN A 380 2.37 34.32 6.94
C ASN A 380 3.09 34.62 8.26
N GLN A 381 3.05 33.67 9.20
CA GLN A 381 3.86 33.70 10.39
C GLN A 381 5.29 33.31 9.95
N PRO A 382 6.31 34.12 10.28
CA PRO A 382 7.67 33.85 9.85
C PRO A 382 8.20 32.54 10.46
N LYS A 383 8.92 31.77 9.63
CA LYS A 383 9.32 30.36 9.81
C LYS A 383 10.09 30.00 11.10
N TRP A 384 10.50 30.98 11.91
CA TRP A 384 11.26 30.74 13.16
C TRP A 384 10.40 30.49 14.40
N LYS A 385 9.06 30.71 14.31
CA LYS A 385 8.11 30.47 15.41
C LYS A 385 7.18 29.28 15.21
N SER A 386 7.36 28.48 14.15
CA SER A 386 6.58 27.26 13.95
C SER A 386 7.09 26.17 14.88
N THR A 387 6.63 26.17 16.13
CA THR A 387 6.71 25.01 17.01
C THR A 387 6.10 23.82 16.28
N LYS A 388 6.82 22.68 16.28
CA LYS A 388 6.56 21.42 15.55
C LYS A 388 5.25 20.68 15.91
N ASN A 389 4.17 21.38 16.25
CA ASN A 389 2.84 20.79 16.36
C ASN A 389 1.95 21.38 15.29
N SER A 390 1.98 20.80 14.08
CA SER A 390 0.89 20.98 13.14
C SER A 390 -0.35 20.33 13.76
N ASN A 391 -1.34 21.12 14.18
CA ASN A 391 -2.65 20.58 14.55
C ASN A 391 -3.25 19.95 13.29
N ASP A 392 -3.09 18.63 13.14
CA ASP A 392 -3.58 17.85 12.00
C ASP A 392 -5.10 18.03 11.82
N ALA A 393 -5.81 18.30 12.92
CA ALA A 393 -7.25 18.58 12.95
C ALA A 393 -7.70 19.85 12.18
N SER A 394 -6.80 20.81 11.88
CA SER A 394 -7.17 22.03 11.12
C SER A 394 -6.88 21.95 9.63
N ARG A 395 -6.29 20.86 9.15
CA ARG A 395 -6.08 20.65 7.71
C ARG A 395 -7.42 20.32 7.05
N GLN A 396 -7.70 20.97 5.92
CA GLN A 396 -8.84 20.62 5.07
C GLN A 396 -8.73 19.14 4.67
N LYS A 397 -9.83 18.40 4.83
CA LYS A 397 -9.90 16.98 4.54
C LYS A 397 -10.32 16.73 3.09
N LEU A 398 -9.77 15.68 2.49
CA LEU A 398 -10.20 15.12 1.23
C LEU A 398 -10.48 13.64 1.46
N ILE A 399 -11.75 13.25 1.29
CA ILE A 399 -12.18 11.87 1.49
C ILE A 399 -12.42 11.24 0.11
N ILE A 400 -11.93 10.03 -0.10
CA ILE A 400 -12.04 9.33 -1.37
C ILE A 400 -12.50 7.91 -1.09
N PHE A 401 -13.51 7.46 -1.84
CA PHE A 401 -13.94 6.07 -1.84
C PHE A 401 -13.79 5.48 -3.25
N CYS A 402 -13.15 4.31 -3.37
CA CYS A 402 -13.08 3.54 -4.60
C CYS A 402 -13.85 2.23 -4.44
N ALA A 403 -14.88 2.02 -5.25
CA ALA A 403 -15.57 0.75 -5.36
C ALA A 403 -14.84 -0.19 -6.35
N GLY A 404 -14.67 -1.47 -5.99
CA GLY A 404 -13.95 -2.45 -6.81
C GLY A 404 -12.46 -2.54 -6.51
N GLY A 405 -12.03 -2.02 -5.36
CA GLY A 405 -10.72 -2.29 -4.80
C GLY A 405 -9.59 -1.32 -5.17
N LEU A 406 -8.60 -1.24 -4.29
CA LEU A 406 -7.33 -0.55 -4.52
C LEU A 406 -6.16 -1.48 -4.23
N THR A 407 -5.03 -1.21 -4.86
CA THR A 407 -3.79 -1.93 -4.57
C THR A 407 -2.97 -1.21 -3.47
N PRO A 408 -2.17 -1.91 -2.66
CA PRO A 408 -1.22 -1.30 -1.73
C PRO A 408 -0.30 -0.29 -2.42
N SER A 409 0.01 -0.53 -3.70
CA SER A 409 0.83 0.34 -4.52
C SER A 409 0.17 1.68 -4.82
N GLU A 410 -1.10 1.66 -5.22
CA GLU A 410 -1.87 2.90 -5.39
C GLU A 410 -2.02 3.65 -4.06
N LEU A 411 -2.27 2.93 -2.96
CA LEU A 411 -2.39 3.55 -1.65
C LEU A 411 -1.13 4.34 -1.28
N SER A 412 0.08 3.84 -1.59
CA SER A 412 1.32 4.57 -1.27
C SER A 412 1.49 5.83 -2.08
N THR A 413 1.01 5.84 -3.32
CA THR A 413 1.03 7.05 -4.17
C THR A 413 0.07 8.13 -3.67
N ILE A 414 -0.97 7.74 -2.93
CA ILE A 414 -1.98 8.63 -2.37
C ILE A 414 -1.48 9.20 -1.04
N THR A 415 -1.07 8.34 -0.10
CA THR A 415 -0.64 8.76 1.24
C THR A 415 0.66 9.55 1.20
N SER A 416 1.54 9.30 0.21
CA SER A 416 2.76 10.12 0.04
C SER A 416 2.46 11.61 -0.22
N LEU A 417 1.27 11.94 -0.72
CA LEU A 417 0.89 13.32 -1.06
C LEU A 417 0.43 14.17 0.12
N GLU A 418 0.08 13.57 1.26
CA GLU A 418 -0.49 14.30 2.40
C GLU A 418 0.43 15.43 2.90
N ASN A 419 1.71 15.11 3.02
CA ASN A 419 2.73 16.07 3.45
C ASN A 419 2.98 17.15 2.40
N ASP A 420 3.03 16.76 1.12
CA ASP A 420 3.33 17.66 0.01
C ASP A 420 2.18 18.65 -0.25
N LEU A 421 0.94 18.19 -0.13
CA LEU A 421 -0.27 18.99 -0.36
C LEU A 421 -0.78 19.70 0.90
N ASN A 422 -0.22 19.37 2.08
CA ASN A 422 -0.67 19.89 3.36
C ASN A 422 -2.19 19.71 3.54
N ARG A 423 -2.67 18.48 3.30
CA ARG A 423 -4.08 18.06 3.41
C ARG A 423 -4.15 16.71 4.13
N ASN A 424 -5.25 16.48 4.83
CA ASN A 424 -5.54 15.18 5.42
C ASN A 424 -6.34 14.37 4.39
N ILE A 425 -5.76 13.26 3.89
CA ILE A 425 -6.33 12.48 2.79
C ILE A 425 -6.82 11.15 3.35
N ILE A 426 -8.13 10.96 3.39
CA ILE A 426 -8.76 9.72 3.85
C ILE A 426 -9.16 8.93 2.62
N ILE A 427 -8.49 7.81 2.37
CA ILE A 427 -8.80 6.89 1.26
C ILE A 427 -9.45 5.62 1.80
N GLY A 428 -10.56 5.23 1.20
CA GLY A 428 -11.28 4.00 1.51
C GLY A 428 -11.63 3.21 0.25
N THR A 429 -11.77 1.90 0.41
CA THR A 429 -12.22 0.99 -0.64
C THR A 429 -12.94 -0.19 -0.01
N ASP A 430 -13.64 -0.98 -0.82
CA ASP A 430 -14.27 -2.24 -0.41
C ASP A 430 -13.24 -3.32 -0.07
N GLU A 431 -12.14 -3.40 -0.83
CA GLU A 431 -11.08 -4.38 -0.58
C GLU A 431 -9.71 -3.88 -1.06
N VAL A 432 -8.66 -4.22 -0.31
CA VAL A 432 -7.29 -3.94 -0.72
C VAL A 432 -6.71 -5.22 -1.33
N TYR A 433 -6.49 -5.21 -2.64
CA TYR A 433 -6.03 -6.38 -3.40
C TYR A 433 -4.52 -6.35 -3.63
N SER A 434 -3.88 -7.52 -3.58
CA SER A 434 -2.67 -7.69 -4.39
C SER A 434 -3.05 -7.63 -5.88
N VAL A 435 -2.13 -7.18 -6.74
CA VAL A 435 -2.40 -7.11 -8.18
C VAL A 435 -2.82 -8.48 -8.73
N TRP A 436 -2.20 -9.55 -8.21
CA TRP A 436 -2.50 -10.91 -8.64
C TRP A 436 -3.85 -11.43 -8.14
N ASP A 437 -4.24 -11.13 -6.90
CA ASP A 437 -5.56 -11.50 -6.40
C ASP A 437 -6.65 -10.81 -7.23
N MET A 438 -6.49 -9.52 -7.54
CA MET A 438 -7.43 -8.78 -8.40
C MET A 438 -7.53 -9.42 -9.79
N LEU A 439 -6.40 -9.74 -10.44
CA LEU A 439 -6.41 -10.39 -11.76
C LEU A 439 -6.97 -11.82 -11.70
N GLY A 440 -6.74 -12.53 -10.61
CA GLY A 440 -7.30 -13.86 -10.35
C GLY A 440 -8.82 -13.81 -10.24
N ASP A 441 -9.36 -12.87 -9.47
CA ASP A 441 -10.80 -12.68 -9.29
C ASP A 441 -11.46 -12.25 -10.61
N ILE A 442 -10.83 -11.35 -11.38
CA ILE A 442 -11.32 -10.97 -12.72
C ILE A 442 -11.30 -12.19 -13.66
N ASN A 443 -10.31 -13.07 -13.57
CA ASN A 443 -10.27 -14.27 -14.39
C ASN A 443 -11.43 -15.25 -14.08
N LEU A 444 -11.93 -15.23 -12.85
CA LEU A 444 -13.02 -16.09 -12.38
C LEU A 444 -14.40 -15.40 -12.39
N ILE A 445 -14.51 -14.15 -12.83
CA ILE A 445 -15.75 -13.35 -12.72
C ILE A 445 -16.98 -13.99 -13.41
N ASN A 446 -16.75 -14.79 -14.45
CA ASN A 446 -17.80 -15.48 -15.21
C ASN A 446 -17.94 -16.97 -14.84
N ASP A 447 -17.27 -17.45 -13.78
CA ASP A 447 -17.45 -18.83 -13.29
C ASP A 447 -18.65 -18.88 -12.32
N ASP A 448 -19.59 -19.79 -12.58
CA ASP A 448 -20.80 -19.96 -11.77
C ASP A 448 -20.48 -20.43 -10.32
N GLU A 449 -19.34 -21.10 -10.12
CA GLU A 449 -18.88 -21.61 -8.83
C GLU A 449 -18.03 -20.61 -8.03
N PHE A 450 -17.80 -19.39 -8.55
CA PHE A 450 -16.95 -18.42 -7.89
C PHE A 450 -17.66 -17.73 -6.70
N GLU A 451 -17.24 -18.09 -5.47
CA GLU A 451 -17.64 -17.35 -4.27
C GLU A 451 -16.70 -16.18 -4.00
N PHE A 452 -17.23 -14.96 -4.18
CA PHE A 452 -16.48 -13.75 -3.92
C PHE A 452 -16.01 -13.66 -2.45
N PRO A 453 -14.70 -13.47 -2.17
CA PRO A 453 -14.12 -13.46 -0.82
C PRO A 453 -14.77 -12.45 0.14
N LEU A 454 -15.22 -11.30 -0.37
CA LEU A 454 -15.89 -10.26 0.40
C LEU A 454 -17.10 -10.80 1.19
N LYS A 455 -17.80 -11.83 0.70
CA LYS A 455 -18.94 -12.46 1.42
C LYS A 455 -18.52 -13.03 2.78
N LYS A 456 -17.30 -13.54 2.91
CA LYS A 456 -16.76 -14.06 4.18
C LYS A 456 -16.27 -12.92 5.08
N LYS A 457 -15.73 -11.85 4.49
CA LYS A 457 -15.27 -10.64 5.21
C LYS A 457 -16.40 -9.73 5.71
N LEU A 458 -17.61 -9.95 5.20
CA LEU A 458 -18.85 -9.26 5.57
C LEU A 458 -19.40 -9.67 6.94
N GLU A 459 -18.80 -10.65 7.63
CA GLU A 459 -19.18 -10.99 9.00
C GLU A 459 -18.96 -9.77 9.92
N LYS A 460 -20.00 -9.41 10.69
CA LYS A 460 -19.98 -8.23 11.57
C LYS A 460 -18.87 -8.38 12.61
N LYS A 461 -17.74 -7.67 12.42
CA LYS A 461 -16.75 -7.49 13.50
C LYS A 461 -17.48 -6.83 14.68
N ALA A 462 -17.29 -7.40 15.87
CA ALA A 462 -17.73 -6.76 17.10
C ALA A 462 -17.02 -5.40 17.21
N VAL A 463 -17.76 -4.38 17.65
CA VAL A 463 -17.19 -3.06 17.92
C VAL A 463 -16.04 -3.24 18.93
N PRO A 464 -14.82 -2.72 18.66
CA PRO A 464 -13.69 -2.87 19.58
C PRO A 464 -14.04 -2.37 20.98
N GLU A 465 -13.66 -3.12 22.02
CA GLU A 465 -14.07 -2.81 23.40
C GLU A 465 -13.65 -1.42 23.85
N TRP A 466 -12.47 -0.96 23.45
CA TRP A 466 -11.95 0.37 23.80
C TRP A 466 -12.86 1.50 23.29
N LEU A 467 -13.46 1.35 22.10
CA LEU A 467 -14.35 2.36 21.52
C LEU A 467 -15.70 2.44 22.26
N ILE A 468 -16.11 1.32 22.86
CA ILE A 468 -17.32 1.24 23.69
C ILE A 468 -17.04 1.83 25.08
N GLU A 469 -15.86 1.58 25.63
CA GLU A 469 -15.42 2.10 26.93
C GLU A 469 -15.24 3.62 26.92
N ASP A 470 -14.71 4.18 25.83
CA ASP A 470 -14.52 5.62 25.63
C ASP A 470 -15.80 6.35 25.15
N SER A 471 -16.92 5.64 24.99
CA SER A 471 -18.17 6.26 24.54
C SER A 471 -18.69 7.29 25.57
N GLN A 472 -19.02 8.49 25.10
CA GLN A 472 -19.62 9.51 25.97
C GLN A 472 -21.05 9.16 26.38
N ASP A 473 -21.73 8.26 25.67
CA ASP A 473 -23.08 7.81 25.99
C ASP A 473 -23.08 6.83 27.20
N PRO A 474 -23.71 7.19 28.32
CA PRO A 474 -23.82 6.31 29.49
C PRO A 474 -24.59 5.01 29.20
N ALA A 475 -25.55 5.02 28.26
CA ALA A 475 -26.37 3.85 27.93
C ALA A 475 -25.56 2.79 27.18
N VAL A 476 -24.67 3.22 26.28
CA VAL A 476 -23.76 2.34 25.54
C VAL A 476 -22.76 1.68 26.49
N ARG A 477 -22.18 2.44 27.42
CA ARG A 477 -21.29 1.90 28.47
C ARG A 477 -21.99 0.92 29.40
N ALA A 478 -23.21 1.24 29.84
CA ALA A 478 -24.00 0.36 30.71
C ALA A 478 -24.39 -0.95 30.02
N ALA A 479 -24.79 -0.90 28.73
CA ALA A 479 -25.10 -2.09 27.94
C ALA A 479 -23.87 -2.99 27.73
N ALA A 480 -22.69 -2.40 27.59
CA ALA A 480 -21.43 -3.14 27.46
C ALA A 480 -21.01 -3.82 28.77
N GLN A 481 -21.13 -3.11 29.90
CA GLN A 481 -20.86 -3.65 31.24
C GLN A 481 -21.83 -4.78 31.59
N ALA A 482 -23.12 -4.66 31.23
CA ALA A 482 -24.11 -5.71 31.42
C ALA A 482 -23.79 -6.98 30.59
N LYS A 483 -23.31 -6.82 29.35
CA LYS A 483 -22.84 -7.95 28.52
C LYS A 483 -21.58 -8.60 29.10
N LYS A 484 -20.59 -7.82 29.59
CA LYS A 484 -19.39 -8.35 30.26
C LYS A 484 -19.77 -9.15 31.52
N ALA A 485 -20.72 -8.65 32.33
CA ALA A 485 -21.23 -9.33 33.53
C ALA A 485 -22.01 -10.63 33.22
N ALA A 486 -22.78 -10.64 32.13
CA ALA A 486 -23.48 -11.84 31.68
C ALA A 486 -22.53 -12.93 31.16
N ALA A 487 -21.47 -12.55 30.44
CA ALA A 487 -20.46 -13.48 29.94
C ALA A 487 -19.60 -14.09 31.06
N THR A 488 -19.30 -13.32 32.12
CA THR A 488 -18.61 -13.84 33.32
C THR A 488 -19.50 -14.82 34.09
N ASN A 489 -20.79 -14.55 34.22
CA ASN A 489 -21.73 -15.46 34.89
C ASN A 489 -22.03 -16.75 34.10
N ALA A 490 -21.93 -16.72 32.77
CA ALA A 490 -22.04 -17.92 31.93
C ALA A 490 -20.86 -18.89 32.10
N ASN A 491 -19.64 -18.38 32.34
CA ASN A 491 -18.46 -19.21 32.62
C ASN A 491 -18.44 -19.78 34.06
N LEU A 492 -19.18 -19.18 34.99
CA LEU A 492 -19.32 -19.66 36.37
C LEU A 492 -20.37 -20.76 36.56
N SER A 493 -21.25 -20.98 35.57
CA SER A 493 -22.35 -21.96 35.65
C SER A 493 -22.02 -23.33 35.03
N GLN A 494 -20.86 -23.49 34.37
CA GLN A 494 -20.38 -24.79 33.87
C GLN A 494 -19.44 -25.55 34.84
N SER A 495 -19.05 -24.97 35.98
CA SER A 495 -18.11 -25.62 36.91
C SER A 495 -18.76 -26.37 38.08
N ASN A 496 -20.10 -26.49 38.14
CA ASN A 496 -20.76 -27.18 39.24
C ASN A 496 -21.96 -28.04 38.81
N GLY A 497 -21.72 -29.35 38.63
CA GLY A 497 -22.73 -30.40 38.58
C GLY A 497 -22.12 -31.78 38.31
N GLY A 498 -21.65 -32.50 39.34
CA GLY A 498 -22.24 -33.79 39.81
C GLY A 498 -21.37 -34.98 39.34
N MET A 499 -21.06 -36.07 40.07
CA MET A 499 -21.77 -36.82 41.10
C MET A 499 -20.82 -37.82 41.86
N SER A 500 -21.06 -37.93 43.18
CA SER A 500 -21.24 -39.15 44.00
C SER A 500 -20.13 -40.20 44.33
N GLN A 501 -19.79 -40.21 45.64
CA GLN A 501 -19.59 -41.31 46.63
C GLN A 501 -18.99 -42.70 46.27
N SER A 502 -17.84 -43.04 46.90
CA SER A 502 -17.64 -44.23 47.78
C SER A 502 -16.24 -44.22 48.45
N ALA A 503 -16.17 -44.63 49.73
CA ALA A 503 -15.00 -44.67 50.65
C ALA A 503 -14.23 -46.03 50.61
N PRO A 504 -13.24 -46.38 51.49
CA PRO A 504 -12.06 -45.66 52.06
C PRO A 504 -10.70 -46.47 52.13
N LEU A 505 -9.58 -45.75 52.39
CA LEU A 505 -8.32 -46.11 53.15
C LEU A 505 -7.28 -47.14 52.56
N PRO A 506 -6.03 -47.27 53.11
CA PRO A 506 -4.91 -46.28 53.20
C PRO A 506 -3.49 -46.88 52.90
N SER A 507 -2.43 -46.04 52.86
CA SER A 507 -0.98 -46.28 53.18
C SER A 507 -0.05 -45.62 52.14
N SER A 508 1.13 -45.07 52.40
CA SER A 508 1.92 -44.66 53.57
C SER A 508 3.20 -44.01 53.02
N SER A 509 3.89 -43.25 53.87
CA SER A 509 5.33 -42.89 53.85
C SER A 509 5.88 -41.89 52.80
N GLU A 510 6.16 -40.69 53.30
CA GLU A 510 7.31 -39.82 53.00
C GLU A 510 8.69 -40.53 53.19
N PRO A 511 9.85 -39.83 53.18
CA PRO A 511 10.50 -39.01 52.15
C PRO A 511 12.00 -39.45 51.98
N GLN A 512 12.77 -38.83 51.08
CA GLN A 512 14.16 -38.37 51.35
C GLN A 512 14.89 -37.87 50.09
N SER A 513 15.57 -36.73 50.25
CA SER A 513 16.70 -36.21 49.47
C SER A 513 18.02 -36.67 50.15
N PRO A 514 19.23 -36.13 49.85
CA PRO A 514 19.90 -35.77 48.59
C PRO A 514 21.34 -36.36 48.54
N THR A 515 22.02 -36.41 47.37
CA THR A 515 23.51 -36.45 47.36
C THR A 515 24.14 -35.78 46.14
N LYS A 516 25.13 -34.94 46.43
CA LYS A 516 26.12 -34.29 45.56
C LYS A 516 27.14 -35.30 45.02
N HIS A 517 27.78 -35.06 43.87
CA HIS A 517 29.19 -35.39 43.65
C HIS A 517 29.88 -34.51 42.59
N HIS A 518 31.14 -34.17 42.89
CA HIS A 518 32.14 -33.42 42.11
C HIS A 518 32.89 -34.30 41.08
N HIS A 519 33.52 -33.69 40.06
CA HIS A 519 34.94 -33.84 39.61
C HIS A 519 35.16 -32.96 38.34
N LYS A 520 36.11 -31.99 38.26
CA LYS A 520 37.58 -32.04 37.98
C LYS A 520 37.91 -32.73 36.62
N ILE A 521 38.76 -32.28 35.66
CA ILE A 521 39.97 -31.41 35.58
C ILE A 521 40.36 -31.17 34.08
N SER A 522 40.96 -30.00 33.75
CA SER A 522 42.01 -29.56 32.76
C SER A 522 42.18 -30.20 31.34
N PHE A 523 42.93 -29.67 30.34
CA PHE A 523 44.00 -28.66 30.13
C PHE A 523 44.05 -28.25 28.63
N GLY A 524 44.65 -27.10 28.27
CA GLY A 524 45.32 -26.94 26.96
C GLY A 524 45.29 -25.55 26.29
N LEU A 525 46.25 -24.68 26.64
CA LEU A 525 46.66 -23.50 25.85
C LEU A 525 47.48 -23.93 24.61
N HIS A 526 47.37 -23.21 23.48
CA HIS A 526 48.48 -22.74 22.62
C HIS A 526 47.96 -21.59 21.73
N GLY A 527 48.62 -20.43 21.76
CA GLY A 527 48.25 -19.24 20.97
C GLY A 527 49.12 -19.01 19.76
N ARG A 528 48.73 -18.07 18.87
CA ARG A 528 49.60 -17.10 18.18
C ARG A 528 48.77 -16.06 17.40
N LYS A 529 49.25 -14.81 17.40
CA LYS A 529 48.67 -13.56 16.85
C LYS A 529 49.10 -13.23 15.40
N LYS A 530 48.44 -12.18 14.85
CA LYS A 530 48.87 -11.10 13.90
C LYS A 530 48.65 -11.38 12.40
N SER A 531 48.39 -10.43 11.48
CA SER A 531 47.92 -9.01 11.40
C SER A 531 48.16 -8.49 9.96
N GLY A 532 47.31 -7.58 9.44
CA GLY A 532 47.61 -6.57 8.37
C GLY A 532 47.68 -7.06 6.91
N THR A 533 47.49 -6.31 5.82
CA THR A 533 46.95 -4.97 5.45
C THR A 533 47.17 -4.80 3.91
N ASP A 534 46.42 -3.89 3.28
CA ASP A 534 46.75 -3.08 2.07
C ASP A 534 46.41 -3.47 0.59
N ALA A 535 45.58 -2.57 0.01
CA ALA A 535 45.78 -1.67 -1.15
C ALA A 535 45.75 -2.13 -2.64
N LEU A 536 44.73 -1.60 -3.34
CA LEU A 536 44.69 -0.84 -4.62
C LEU A 536 45.73 -1.04 -5.75
N SER A 537 45.25 -1.19 -6.98
CA SER A 537 45.52 -0.22 -8.10
C SER A 537 44.68 -0.51 -9.37
N SER A 538 44.54 0.55 -10.17
CA SER A 538 43.74 0.80 -11.38
C SER A 538 44.45 0.47 -12.70
N VAL A 539 43.73 0.37 -13.84
CA VAL A 539 43.94 1.14 -15.10
C VAL A 539 42.81 0.85 -16.12
N SER A 540 42.52 1.88 -16.93
CA SER A 540 41.50 2.17 -17.95
C SER A 540 41.62 1.49 -19.33
N ALA A 541 40.51 1.41 -20.11
CA ALA A 541 40.38 1.98 -21.47
C ALA A 541 39.05 1.66 -22.21
N THR A 542 38.56 2.65 -22.98
CA THR A 542 37.60 2.65 -24.12
C THR A 542 36.08 2.49 -23.90
N GLY A 543 35.33 3.35 -24.59
CA GLY A 543 33.88 3.51 -24.48
C GLY A 543 33.13 3.44 -25.81
N ALA A 544 31.82 3.25 -25.68
CA ALA A 544 30.74 3.59 -26.62
C ALA A 544 29.46 2.92 -26.08
N ASP A 545 28.79 3.51 -25.05
CA ASP A 545 27.49 3.01 -24.54
C ASP A 545 26.85 3.94 -23.47
N GLU A 546 26.99 5.27 -23.58
CA GLU A 546 26.86 6.15 -22.41
C GLU A 546 25.45 6.52 -21.91
N ALA A 547 24.37 6.18 -22.61
CA ALA A 547 23.01 6.47 -22.10
C ALA A 547 22.46 5.38 -21.17
N SER A 548 22.58 4.08 -21.52
CA SER A 548 22.09 2.98 -20.66
C SER A 548 23.06 2.59 -19.53
N THR A 549 24.33 2.99 -19.63
CA THR A 549 25.34 2.69 -18.62
C THR A 549 25.35 3.68 -17.45
N GLY A 550 24.79 4.88 -17.59
CA GLY A 550 24.66 5.86 -16.50
C GLY A 550 23.78 5.36 -15.36
N GLU A 551 22.68 4.68 -15.67
CA GLU A 551 21.71 4.19 -14.69
C GLU A 551 22.14 2.85 -14.09
N LYS A 552 22.71 1.95 -14.90
CA LYS A 552 23.46 0.79 -14.38
C LYS A 552 24.61 1.23 -13.46
N LYS A 553 25.27 2.37 -13.71
CA LYS A 553 26.29 2.95 -12.82
C LYS A 553 25.70 3.57 -11.55
N LYS A 554 24.51 4.17 -11.58
CA LYS A 554 23.81 4.63 -10.35
C LYS A 554 23.41 3.46 -9.45
N MET A 555 22.78 2.42 -10.02
CA MET A 555 22.38 1.22 -9.27
C MET A 555 23.60 0.42 -8.76
N LYS A 556 24.64 0.29 -9.59
CA LYS A 556 25.92 -0.36 -9.22
C LYS A 556 26.76 0.51 -8.26
N GLY A 557 26.59 1.83 -8.30
CA GLY A 557 27.17 2.81 -7.38
C GLY A 557 26.50 2.78 -6.00
N MET A 558 25.17 2.66 -5.95
CA MET A 558 24.41 2.38 -4.73
C MET A 558 24.78 1.02 -4.12
N MET A 559 24.86 -0.04 -4.94
CA MET A 559 25.31 -1.36 -4.47
C MET A 559 26.78 -1.37 -4.00
N LYS A 560 27.67 -0.58 -4.61
CA LYS A 560 29.06 -0.42 -4.15
C LYS A 560 29.16 0.37 -2.84
N LYS A 561 28.30 1.38 -2.62
CA LYS A 561 28.18 2.05 -1.32
C LYS A 561 27.63 1.10 -0.25
N PHE A 562 26.75 0.16 -0.64
CA PHE A 562 26.22 -0.89 0.24
C PHE A 562 27.27 -1.93 0.66
N LYS A 563 28.03 -2.48 -0.30
CA LYS A 563 29.08 -3.48 -0.02
C LYS A 563 30.27 -2.96 0.79
N LYS A 564 30.46 -1.63 0.90
CA LYS A 564 31.56 -1.03 1.65
C LYS A 564 31.37 -1.05 3.17
N PHE A 565 30.23 -1.55 3.67
CA PHE A 565 29.88 -1.62 5.09
C PHE A 565 29.69 -3.05 5.63
N ASN A 566 30.27 -4.07 4.99
CA ASN A 566 30.37 -5.39 5.61
C ASN A 566 31.12 -5.30 6.95
N ILE A 567 30.40 -5.60 8.03
CA ILE A 567 30.95 -6.27 9.21
C ILE A 567 31.07 -7.75 8.85
#